data_AF-A0A1L9PR58-F1
#
_entry.id   AF-A0A1L9PR58-F1
#
_cell.length_a   1.000
_cell.length_b   1.000
_cell.length_c   1.000
_cell.angle_alpha   90.00
_cell.angle_beta   90.00
_cell.angle_gamma   90.00
#
_symmetry.space_group_name_H-M   'P 1'
#
loop_
_entity.id
_entity.type
_entity.pdbx_description
1 polymer ?
#
loop_
_entity_poly.entity_id
_entity_poly.type
_entity_poly.pdbx_seq_one_letter_code
_entity_poly.pdbx_strand_id
1 'polypeptide(L)'
;MHYSKLLSLLPLLPLATAICPGYNYAFFNDDDNAMFYTTTTDCVVVKGEPCTNVCMCEWWGCGPGGSVNSVKVNGLWYKCRNDANKGKCGPNEMSQVANNAPESCCRNDGSRNLAEGRITKRHASVIDETNAILDRHVEEYEHAKRSGLDLDEVRRQQKVEVAEAMGREEAVAGVF
;
A
#
# COMPACT_ATOMS: atom_id res chain seq x y z
N MET A 1 19.26 36.03 32.12
CA MET A 1 18.34 35.01 31.61
C MET A 1 18.05 35.32 30.14
N HIS A 2 18.73 34.64 29.22
CA HIS A 2 18.44 34.74 27.78
C HIS A 2 18.17 33.32 27.27
N TYR A 3 16.91 32.98 27.08
CA TYR A 3 16.52 31.77 26.36
C TYR A 3 16.54 32.09 24.87
N SER A 4 17.62 31.69 24.21
CA SER A 4 17.68 31.65 22.74
C SER A 4 16.65 30.62 22.25
N LYS A 5 15.62 31.11 21.57
CA LYS A 5 14.68 30.26 20.83
C LYS A 5 15.43 29.61 19.68
N LEU A 6 15.89 28.37 19.88
CA LEU A 6 16.27 27.51 18.78
C LEU A 6 15.01 27.23 17.95
N LEU A 7 14.89 27.95 16.83
CA LEU A 7 14.05 27.55 15.71
C LEU A 7 14.54 26.16 15.30
N SER A 8 13.79 25.13 15.72
CA SER A 8 13.97 23.78 15.22
C SER A 8 13.55 23.80 13.76
N LEU A 9 14.54 23.89 12.86
CA LEU A 9 14.40 23.49 11.47
C LEU A 9 13.98 22.02 11.50
N LEU A 10 12.67 21.76 11.46
CA LEU A 10 12.19 20.42 11.13
C LEU A 10 12.82 20.09 9.77
N PRO A 11 13.58 19.00 9.64
CA PRO A 11 13.97 18.54 8.34
C PRO A 11 12.69 18.33 7.54
N LEU A 12 12.59 19.00 6.41
CA LEU A 12 11.73 18.59 5.31
C LEU A 12 12.22 17.19 4.93
N LEU A 13 11.71 16.18 5.64
CA LEU A 13 11.85 14.79 5.23
C LEU A 13 11.38 14.76 3.79
N PRO A 14 12.15 14.20 2.84
CA PRO A 14 11.66 14.01 1.49
C PRO A 14 10.34 13.25 1.62
N LEU A 15 9.23 13.92 1.27
CA LEU A 15 7.92 13.31 1.36
C LEU A 15 7.92 12.14 0.38
N ALA A 16 8.03 10.96 0.96
CA ALA A 16 7.63 9.64 0.48
C ALA A 16 7.51 9.52 -1.04
N THR A 17 8.43 8.76 -1.63
CA THR A 17 8.20 8.09 -2.92
C THR A 17 7.06 7.09 -2.74
N ALA A 18 5.81 7.58 -2.73
CA ALA A 18 4.64 6.72 -2.58
C ALA A 18 4.60 5.76 -3.78
N ILE A 19 4.80 4.47 -3.49
CA ILE A 19 4.72 3.41 -4.49
C ILE A 19 3.25 3.01 -4.70
N CYS A 20 2.93 2.43 -5.85
CA CYS A 20 1.60 1.89 -6.14
C CYS A 20 0.45 2.92 -6.00
N PRO A 21 0.35 3.93 -6.90
CA PRO A 21 -0.82 4.82 -7.03
C PRO A 21 -2.16 4.10 -6.88
N GLY A 22 -3.00 4.49 -5.92
CA GLY A 22 -4.35 3.92 -5.82
C GLY A 22 -4.34 2.45 -5.41
N TYR A 23 -3.44 2.04 -4.52
CA TYR A 23 -3.45 0.72 -3.89
C TYR A 23 -3.27 0.86 -2.37
N ASN A 24 -3.62 -0.19 -1.61
CA ASN A 24 -3.44 -0.21 -0.16
C ASN A 24 -2.02 -0.63 0.22
N TYR A 25 -1.48 -1.61 -0.51
CA TYR A 25 -0.21 -2.25 -0.20
C TYR A 25 0.59 -2.53 -1.47
N ALA A 26 1.87 -2.83 -1.27
CA ALA A 26 2.76 -3.31 -2.32
C ALA A 26 3.45 -4.61 -1.86
N PHE A 27 3.71 -5.49 -2.81
CA PHE A 27 4.43 -6.73 -2.59
C PHE A 27 5.82 -6.65 -3.23
N PHE A 28 6.83 -7.11 -2.50
CA PHE A 28 8.21 -7.20 -2.92
C PHE A 28 8.72 -8.62 -2.77
N ASN A 29 9.55 -9.02 -3.72
CA ASN A 29 10.33 -10.23 -3.71
C ASN A 29 11.80 -9.83 -3.75
N ASP A 30 12.56 -10.22 -2.72
CA ASP A 30 14.02 -10.16 -2.73
C ASP A 30 14.53 -11.51 -3.27
N ASP A 31 14.69 -11.55 -4.60
CA ASP A 31 15.17 -12.71 -5.35
C ASP A 31 16.55 -13.19 -4.86
N ASP A 32 17.34 -12.31 -4.23
CA ASP A 32 18.70 -12.64 -3.75
C ASP A 32 18.69 -13.35 -2.39
N ASN A 33 17.67 -13.15 -1.55
CA ASN A 33 17.65 -13.66 -0.17
C ASN A 33 16.42 -14.53 0.19
N ALA A 34 15.60 -14.93 -0.78
CA ALA A 34 14.34 -15.66 -0.55
C ALA A 34 13.45 -14.99 0.53
N MET A 35 13.51 -13.66 0.59
CA MET A 35 12.77 -12.83 1.52
C MET A 35 11.64 -12.12 0.78
N PHE A 36 10.45 -12.15 1.37
CA PHE A 36 9.27 -11.53 0.78
C PHE A 36 8.71 -10.49 1.72
N TYR A 37 8.22 -9.39 1.16
CA TYR A 37 7.71 -8.27 1.93
C TYR A 37 6.37 -7.79 1.40
N THR A 38 5.46 -7.47 2.31
CA THR A 38 4.30 -6.63 2.07
C THR A 38 4.53 -5.30 2.77
N THR A 39 4.37 -4.20 2.06
CA THR A 39 4.55 -2.84 2.59
C THR A 39 3.29 -2.01 2.40
N THR A 40 3.14 -0.95 3.19
CA THR A 40 2.27 0.16 2.81
C THR A 40 2.82 0.85 1.56
N THR A 41 2.05 1.78 0.97
CA THR A 41 2.52 2.63 -0.14
C THR A 41 3.65 3.58 0.25
N ASP A 42 3.91 3.76 1.55
CA ASP A 42 5.02 4.54 2.09
C ASP A 42 6.25 3.68 2.39
N CYS A 43 6.37 2.51 1.75
CA CYS A 43 7.53 1.61 1.94
C CYS A 43 7.74 1.10 3.38
N VAL A 44 6.73 1.26 4.26
CA VAL A 44 6.74 0.69 5.61
C VAL A 44 6.37 -0.79 5.51
N VAL A 45 7.29 -1.66 5.92
CA VAL A 45 7.06 -3.12 5.95
C VAL A 45 6.00 -3.44 7.00
N VAL A 46 4.88 -4.02 6.56
CA VAL A 46 3.82 -4.54 7.44
C VAL A 46 3.93 -6.05 7.62
N LYS A 47 4.58 -6.73 6.68
CA LYS A 47 4.91 -8.15 6.78
C LYS A 47 6.22 -8.44 6.04
N GLY A 48 7.12 -9.20 6.66
CA GLY A 48 8.32 -9.74 6.03
C GLY A 48 8.60 -11.14 6.55
N GLU A 49 8.91 -12.10 5.66
CA GLU A 49 9.22 -13.48 6.07
C GLU A 49 10.10 -14.18 5.02
N PRO A 50 11.09 -14.99 5.44
CA PRO A 50 11.80 -15.88 4.53
C PRO A 50 10.85 -17.01 4.10
N CYS A 51 10.81 -17.32 2.81
CA CYS A 51 9.98 -18.41 2.30
C CYS A 51 10.69 -19.18 1.19
N THR A 52 10.77 -20.51 1.27
CA THR A 52 11.33 -21.28 0.13
C THR A 52 10.37 -21.31 -1.06
N ASN A 53 9.06 -21.26 -0.78
CA ASN A 53 8.02 -21.16 -1.79
C ASN A 53 6.93 -20.21 -1.28
N VAL A 54 6.94 -18.97 -1.77
CA VAL A 54 6.01 -17.91 -1.36
C VAL A 54 4.54 -18.32 -1.42
N CYS A 55 4.18 -19.24 -2.32
CA CYS A 55 2.81 -19.74 -2.49
C CYS A 55 2.34 -20.68 -1.37
N MET A 56 3.26 -21.20 -0.57
CA MET A 56 2.96 -22.01 0.61
C MET A 56 2.99 -21.19 1.91
N CYS A 57 3.41 -19.92 1.83
CA CYS A 57 3.43 -19.05 2.98
C CYS A 57 2.04 -18.48 3.27
N GLU A 58 1.70 -18.38 4.55
CA GLU A 58 0.36 -18.01 5.02
C GLU A 58 -0.10 -16.61 4.54
N TRP A 59 0.87 -15.73 4.26
CA TRP A 59 0.66 -14.31 4.04
C TRP A 59 0.48 -13.92 2.58
N TRP A 60 0.75 -14.84 1.66
CA TRP A 60 0.73 -14.58 0.24
C TRP A 60 -0.03 -15.68 -0.49
N GLY A 61 -0.91 -15.27 -1.40
CA GLY A 61 -1.58 -16.18 -2.32
C GLY A 61 -0.93 -16.06 -3.70
N CYS A 62 -0.80 -17.19 -4.38
CA CYS A 62 -0.31 -17.23 -5.75
C CYS A 62 -1.41 -17.50 -6.77
N GLY A 63 -1.22 -16.95 -7.97
CA GLY A 63 -2.01 -17.29 -9.13
C GLY A 63 -1.55 -18.58 -9.81
N PRO A 64 -2.25 -19.03 -10.87
CA PRO A 64 -1.90 -20.23 -11.62
C PRO A 64 -0.48 -20.26 -12.21
N GLY A 65 0.13 -19.09 -12.43
CA GLY A 65 1.50 -18.95 -12.92
C GLY A 65 2.59 -18.98 -11.84
N GLY A 66 2.23 -19.21 -10.57
CA GLY A 66 3.17 -19.22 -9.44
C GLY A 66 3.62 -17.84 -8.95
N SER A 67 3.14 -16.75 -9.56
CA SER A 67 3.38 -15.39 -9.07
C SER A 67 2.39 -15.01 -7.97
N VAL A 68 2.83 -14.17 -7.03
CA VAL A 68 1.96 -13.65 -5.98
C VAL A 68 0.86 -12.80 -6.59
N ASN A 69 -0.38 -13.18 -6.34
CA ASN A 69 -1.58 -12.49 -6.82
C ASN A 69 -2.45 -11.96 -5.68
N SER A 70 -2.07 -12.22 -4.43
CA SER A 70 -2.73 -11.67 -3.26
C SER A 70 -1.83 -11.64 -2.05
N VAL A 71 -2.04 -10.66 -1.17
CA VAL A 71 -1.38 -10.59 0.14
C VAL A 71 -2.45 -10.62 1.23
N LYS A 72 -2.09 -11.12 2.41
CA LYS A 72 -2.95 -11.12 3.60
C LYS A 72 -2.38 -10.14 4.62
N VAL A 73 -3.15 -9.12 4.96
CA VAL A 73 -2.81 -8.13 5.99
C VAL A 73 -3.96 -8.07 6.98
N ASN A 74 -3.67 -8.16 8.28
CA ASN A 74 -4.68 -8.14 9.35
C ASN A 74 -5.83 -9.14 9.13
N GLY A 75 -5.52 -10.31 8.56
CA GLY A 75 -6.51 -11.37 8.29
C GLY A 75 -7.39 -11.15 7.07
N LEU A 76 -7.22 -10.04 6.34
CA LEU A 76 -7.95 -9.71 5.11
C LEU A 76 -7.07 -9.94 3.88
N TRP A 77 -7.69 -10.40 2.81
CA TRP A 77 -7.05 -10.58 1.51
C TRP A 77 -7.08 -9.30 0.70
N TYR A 78 -5.96 -9.03 0.05
CA TYR A 78 -5.78 -7.95 -0.91
C TYR A 78 -5.33 -8.57 -2.22
N LYS A 79 -6.04 -8.29 -3.31
CA LYS A 79 -5.72 -8.77 -4.65
C LYS A 79 -4.62 -7.92 -5.26
N CYS A 80 -3.55 -8.57 -5.67
CA CYS A 80 -2.36 -7.95 -6.25
C CYS A 80 -2.38 -8.02 -7.78
N ARG A 81 -1.91 -6.95 -8.41
CA ARG A 81 -1.72 -6.85 -9.86
C ARG A 81 -0.41 -6.12 -10.14
N ASN A 82 0.23 -6.45 -11.26
CA ASN A 82 1.34 -5.64 -11.74
C ASN A 82 0.79 -4.30 -12.26
N ASP A 83 1.41 -3.20 -11.87
CA ASP A 83 1.05 -1.85 -12.30
C ASP A 83 2.25 -1.16 -12.94
N ALA A 84 2.11 -0.63 -14.15
CA ALA A 84 3.20 -0.01 -14.88
C ALA A 84 3.66 1.33 -14.25
N ASN A 85 2.81 1.97 -13.46
CA ASN A 85 3.07 3.23 -12.77
C ASN A 85 3.57 3.03 -11.33
N LYS A 86 3.90 1.79 -10.95
CA LYS A 86 4.50 1.53 -9.64
C LYS A 86 5.85 2.26 -9.53
N GLY A 87 5.94 3.15 -8.54
CA GLY A 87 7.17 3.86 -8.20
C GLY A 87 8.24 2.93 -7.61
N LYS A 88 9.25 3.51 -6.98
CA LYS A 88 10.27 2.79 -6.21
C LYS A 88 10.39 3.40 -4.83
N CYS A 89 10.74 2.60 -3.85
CA CYS A 89 11.11 3.12 -2.54
C CYS A 89 12.41 3.93 -2.64
N GLY A 90 12.45 5.08 -1.97
CA GLY A 90 13.60 5.98 -1.98
C GLY A 90 14.85 5.39 -1.31
N PRO A 91 16.03 5.98 -1.55
CA PRO A 91 17.31 5.53 -0.98
C PRO A 91 17.44 5.77 0.53
N ASN A 92 16.67 6.72 1.06
CA ASN A 92 16.73 7.14 2.47
C ASN A 92 15.66 6.48 3.34
N GLU A 93 14.84 5.61 2.76
CA GLU A 93 13.91 4.77 3.51
C GLU A 93 14.77 3.79 4.33
N MET A 94 14.70 3.82 5.66
CA MET A 94 15.26 2.76 6.53
C MET A 94 14.39 1.51 6.44
N SER A 95 14.22 0.99 5.23
CA SER A 95 13.32 -0.11 4.90
C SER A 95 14.09 -1.20 4.18
N GLN A 96 13.74 -2.46 4.45
CA GLN A 96 14.33 -3.63 3.79
C GLN A 96 14.10 -3.62 2.27
N VAL A 97 13.16 -2.79 1.80
CA VAL A 97 12.83 -2.63 0.37
C VAL A 97 13.38 -1.33 -0.23
N ALA A 98 14.31 -0.65 0.45
CA ALA A 98 14.92 0.58 -0.03
C ALA A 98 15.53 0.39 -1.44
N ASN A 99 15.34 1.37 -2.31
CA ASN A 99 15.76 1.36 -3.74
C ASN A 99 15.08 0.31 -4.64
N ASN A 100 14.19 -0.52 -4.11
CA ASN A 100 13.52 -1.55 -4.90
C ASN A 100 12.17 -1.04 -5.44
N ALA A 101 11.78 -1.60 -6.59
CA ALA A 101 10.42 -1.49 -7.11
C ALA A 101 9.58 -2.64 -6.57
N PRO A 102 8.31 -2.44 -6.21
CA PRO A 102 7.44 -3.55 -5.88
C PRO A 102 7.24 -4.45 -7.10
N GLU A 103 7.10 -5.74 -6.86
CA GLU A 103 6.69 -6.69 -7.90
C GLU A 103 5.23 -6.44 -8.29
N SER A 104 4.36 -6.22 -7.31
CA SER A 104 2.93 -5.95 -7.54
C SER A 104 2.32 -4.99 -6.52
N CYS A 105 1.18 -4.43 -6.87
CA CYS A 105 0.40 -3.51 -6.07
C CYS A 105 -0.94 -4.16 -5.71
N CYS A 106 -1.40 -4.01 -4.46
CA CYS A 106 -2.48 -4.82 -3.90
C CYS A 106 -3.62 -3.96 -3.33
N ARG A 107 -4.86 -4.33 -3.68
CA ARG A 107 -6.10 -3.68 -3.21
C ARG A 107 -6.97 -4.62 -2.40
N ASN A 108 -7.74 -4.09 -1.46
CA ASN A 108 -8.62 -4.90 -0.60
C ASN A 108 -9.62 -5.70 -1.45
N ASP A 109 -9.60 -7.03 -1.32
CA ASP A 109 -10.49 -7.93 -2.05
C ASP A 109 -11.77 -8.17 -1.23
N GLY A 110 -12.61 -7.13 -1.15
CA GLY A 110 -13.85 -7.16 -0.38
C GLY A 110 -14.77 -8.32 -0.77
N SER A 111 -14.82 -8.67 -2.05
CA SER A 111 -15.61 -9.80 -2.56
C SER A 111 -15.13 -11.13 -2.00
N ARG A 112 -13.81 -11.41 -2.08
CA ARG A 112 -13.23 -12.64 -1.50
C ARG A 112 -13.39 -12.66 0.01
N ASN A 113 -13.10 -11.55 0.68
CA ASN A 113 -13.20 -11.44 2.13
C ASN A 113 -14.63 -11.71 2.62
N LEU A 114 -15.64 -11.23 1.91
CA LEU A 114 -17.04 -11.50 2.20
C LEU A 114 -17.39 -12.99 1.97
N ALA A 115 -16.95 -13.56 0.85
CA ALA A 115 -17.20 -14.96 0.51
C ALA A 115 -16.55 -15.94 1.50
N GLU A 116 -15.37 -15.60 2.03
CA GLU A 116 -14.68 -16.37 3.07
C GLU A 116 -15.19 -16.08 4.50
N GLY A 117 -16.22 -15.23 4.66
CA GLY A 117 -16.80 -14.91 5.96
C GLY A 117 -15.90 -14.07 6.88
N ARG A 118 -14.90 -13.37 6.32
CA ARG A 118 -13.95 -12.54 7.07
C ARG A 118 -14.52 -11.17 7.41
N ILE A 119 -15.51 -10.72 6.65
CA ILE A 119 -16.14 -9.40 6.80
C ILE A 119 -17.65 -9.50 6.62
N THR A 120 -18.37 -8.51 7.14
CA THR A 120 -19.81 -8.35 6.92
C THR A 120 -20.10 -7.70 5.57
N LYS A 121 -21.35 -7.77 5.09
CA LYS A 121 -21.80 -7.04 3.88
C LYS A 121 -21.59 -5.52 4.01
N ARG A 122 -21.78 -4.98 5.22
CA ARG A 122 -21.55 -3.55 5.51
C ARG A 122 -20.08 -3.21 5.31
N HIS A 123 -19.18 -4.01 5.86
CA HIS A 123 -17.74 -3.79 5.67
C HIS A 123 -17.34 -3.95 4.20
N ALA A 124 -17.88 -4.94 3.47
CA ALA A 124 -17.64 -5.07 2.04
C ALA A 124 -18.04 -3.81 1.24
N SER A 125 -19.18 -3.19 1.57
CA SER A 125 -19.61 -1.94 0.94
C SER A 125 -18.64 -0.78 1.18
N VAL A 126 -18.08 -0.67 2.39
CA VAL A 126 -17.09 0.39 2.70
C VAL A 126 -15.78 0.14 1.95
N ILE A 127 -15.37 -1.12 1.80
CA ILE A 127 -14.22 -1.49 0.97
C ILE A 127 -14.45 -1.09 -0.49
N ASP A 128 -15.66 -1.30 -1.03
CA ASP A 128 -16.00 -0.89 -2.39
C ASP A 128 -15.91 0.64 -2.57
N GLU A 129 -16.35 1.42 -1.56
CA GLU A 129 -16.19 2.88 -1.53
C GLU A 129 -14.72 3.31 -1.49
N THR A 130 -13.89 2.67 -0.67
CA THR A 130 -12.43 2.92 -0.66
C THR A 130 -11.81 2.58 -2.00
N ASN A 131 -12.17 1.44 -2.62
CA ASN A 131 -11.65 1.06 -3.93
C ASN A 131 -12.03 2.09 -5.02
N ALA A 132 -13.22 2.69 -4.94
CA ALA A 132 -13.62 3.76 -5.85
C ALA A 132 -12.78 5.04 -5.67
N ILE A 133 -12.42 5.40 -4.44
CA ILE A 133 -11.47 6.49 -4.15
C ILE A 133 -10.11 6.19 -4.78
N LEU A 134 -9.61 4.98 -4.58
CA LEU A 134 -8.33 4.54 -5.13
C LEU A 134 -8.32 4.54 -6.67
N ASP A 135 -9.44 4.20 -7.33
CA ASP A 135 -9.59 4.33 -8.79
C ASP A 135 -9.49 5.78 -9.24
N ARG A 136 -10.21 6.69 -8.56
CA ARG A 136 -10.14 8.11 -8.86
C ARG A 136 -8.71 8.66 -8.70
N HIS A 137 -7.97 8.21 -7.69
CA HIS A 137 -6.59 8.62 -7.47
C HIS A 137 -5.65 8.25 -8.63
N VAL A 138 -5.89 7.12 -9.30
CA VAL A 138 -5.14 6.74 -10.50
C VAL A 138 -5.38 7.76 -11.61
N GLU A 139 -6.64 8.11 -11.86
CA GLU A 139 -7.02 9.09 -12.90
C GLU A 139 -6.48 10.49 -12.60
N GLU A 140 -6.59 10.94 -11.36
CA GLU A 140 -6.08 12.23 -10.88
C GLU A 140 -4.56 12.32 -11.05
N TYR A 141 -3.82 11.27 -10.68
CA TYR A 141 -2.37 11.26 -10.82
C TYR A 141 -1.93 11.29 -12.28
N GLU A 142 -2.60 10.51 -13.14
CA GLU A 142 -2.33 10.51 -14.58
C GLU A 142 -2.69 11.85 -15.23
N HIS A 143 -3.77 12.49 -14.80
CA HIS A 143 -4.11 13.84 -15.22
C HIS A 143 -3.03 14.84 -14.79
N ALA A 144 -2.63 14.82 -13.52
CA ALA A 144 -1.61 15.70 -12.97
C ALA A 144 -0.27 15.57 -13.74
N LYS A 145 0.14 14.35 -14.05
CA LYS A 145 1.34 14.04 -14.84
C LYS A 145 1.28 14.64 -16.24
N ARG A 146 0.15 14.52 -16.93
CA ARG A 146 -0.03 15.11 -18.28
C ARG A 146 -0.13 16.63 -18.25
N SER A 147 -0.70 17.19 -17.19
CA SER A 147 -0.90 18.63 -17.01
C SER A 147 0.32 19.35 -16.42
N GLY A 148 1.39 18.63 -16.08
CA GLY A 148 2.60 19.21 -15.46
C GLY A 148 2.37 19.74 -14.06
N LEU A 149 1.38 19.21 -13.33
CA LEU A 149 1.13 19.56 -11.94
C LEU A 149 2.17 18.92 -11.02
N ASP A 150 2.29 19.48 -9.82
CA ASP A 150 3.14 18.93 -8.76
C ASP A 150 2.61 17.55 -8.31
N LEU A 151 3.32 16.51 -8.71
CA LEU A 151 2.95 15.12 -8.41
C LEU A 151 3.12 14.78 -6.93
N ASP A 152 4.04 15.43 -6.23
CA ASP A 152 4.28 15.19 -4.81
C ASP A 152 3.12 15.76 -3.99
N GLU A 153 2.61 16.92 -4.37
CA GLU A 153 1.42 17.52 -3.74
C GLU A 153 0.17 16.65 -3.96
N VAL A 154 -0.06 16.16 -5.19
CA VAL A 154 -1.17 15.24 -5.48
C VAL A 154 -1.05 13.98 -4.61
N ARG A 155 0.14 13.41 -4.50
CA ARG A 155 0.39 12.23 -3.66
C ARG A 155 0.12 12.48 -2.19
N ARG A 156 0.54 13.63 -1.67
CA ARG A 156 0.30 14.02 -0.28
C ARG A 156 -1.20 14.08 0.03
N GLN A 157 -2.01 14.64 -0.87
CA GLN A 157 -3.46 14.70 -0.72
C GLN A 157 -4.10 13.31 -0.78
N GLN A 158 -3.73 12.51 -1.78
CA GLN A 158 -4.25 11.14 -1.95
C GLN A 158 -3.96 10.28 -0.72
N LYS A 159 -2.76 10.39 -0.14
CA LYS A 159 -2.37 9.67 1.07
C LYS A 159 -3.27 9.97 2.26
N VAL A 160 -3.63 11.24 2.47
CA VAL A 160 -4.56 11.63 3.55
C VAL A 160 -5.92 10.99 3.32
N GLU A 161 -6.45 11.06 2.10
CA GLU A 161 -7.75 10.49 1.79
C GLU A 161 -7.79 8.96 1.91
N VAL A 162 -6.73 8.27 1.49
CA VAL A 162 -6.62 6.81 1.67
C VAL A 162 -6.57 6.45 3.15
N ALA A 163 -5.80 7.19 3.96
CA ALA A 163 -5.75 6.96 5.41
C ALA A 163 -7.14 7.14 6.07
N GLU A 164 -7.89 8.16 5.66
CA GLU A 164 -9.26 8.36 6.12
C GLU A 164 -10.21 7.24 5.67
N ALA A 165 -10.09 6.78 4.43
CA ALA A 165 -10.89 5.68 3.90
C ALA A 165 -10.61 4.35 4.61
N MET A 166 -9.33 4.04 4.83
CA MET A 166 -8.93 2.87 5.62
C MET A 166 -9.40 2.96 7.07
N GLY A 167 -9.38 4.16 7.67
CA GLY A 167 -9.97 4.37 9.00
C GLY A 167 -11.48 4.09 9.06
N ARG A 168 -12.22 4.36 7.96
CA ARG A 168 -13.64 3.98 7.86
C ARG A 168 -13.83 2.46 7.77
N GLU A 169 -12.97 1.76 7.03
CA GLU A 169 -12.98 0.29 6.97
C GLU A 169 -12.75 -0.31 8.37
N GLU A 170 -11.73 0.17 9.09
CA GLU A 170 -11.42 -0.28 10.45
C GLU A 170 -12.59 -0.02 11.42
N ALA A 171 -13.23 1.15 11.34
CA ALA A 171 -14.36 1.50 12.19
C ALA A 171 -15.57 0.55 12.02
N VAL A 172 -15.80 0.04 10.81
CA VAL A 172 -16.88 -0.94 10.57
C VAL A 172 -16.45 -2.38 10.81
N ALA A 173 -15.14 -2.66 10.85
CA ALA A 173 -14.60 -3.97 11.22
C ALA A 173 -14.84 -4.31 12.71
N GLY A 174 -15.00 -3.31 13.59
CA GLY A 174 -15.27 -3.50 15.02
C GLY A 174 -16.74 -3.72 15.40
N VAL A 175 -17.67 -3.70 14.44
CA VAL A 175 -19.12 -3.85 14.68
C VAL A 175 -19.52 -5.30 14.35
N PHE A 176 -19.29 -6.21 15.30
CA PHE A 176 -19.77 -7.60 15.28
C PHE A 176 -20.78 -7.84 16.39
#